data_AF-A0A934F246-F1
#
_entry.id   AF-A0A934F246-F1
#
_cell.length_a   1.000
_cell.length_b   1.000
_cell.length_c   1.000
_cell.angle_alpha   90.00
_cell.angle_beta   90.00
_cell.angle_gamma   90.00
#
_symmetry.space_group_name_H-M   'P 1'
#
loop_
_entity.id
_entity.type
_entity.pdbx_description
1 polymer ?
#
loop_
_entity_poly.entity_id
_entity_poly.type
_entity_poly.pdbx_seq_one_letter_code
_entity_poly.pdbx_strand_id
1 'polypeptide(L)'
;MIPGEIIPAPEAPPLAANVGLATRTLEVVNTGDRPIQVGSHYHFFETNEALRFDRAAARGFRLNIPAGTAVRFEAGDTRRVELVALAGRREVWGLNALVNGPLDARPRAASRKKLPPQQRK
;
A
#
# COMPACT_ATOMS: atom_id res chain seq x y z
N MET A 1 -20.01 -39.82 1.42
CA MET A 1 -20.36 -38.89 0.33
C MET A 1 -20.33 -37.49 0.91
N ILE A 2 -19.59 -36.56 0.31
CA ILE A 2 -19.38 -35.19 0.83
C ILE A 2 -19.97 -34.20 -0.21
N PRO A 3 -21.23 -33.76 -0.07
CA PRO A 3 -21.81 -32.77 -0.96
C PRO A 3 -21.01 -31.47 -0.98
N GLY A 4 -20.63 -30.99 -2.16
CA GLY A 4 -19.89 -29.74 -2.32
C GLY A 4 -18.38 -29.84 -2.05
N GLU A 5 -17.83 -31.05 -1.93
CA GLU A 5 -16.38 -31.24 -1.81
C GLU A 5 -15.64 -30.67 -3.03
N ILE A 6 -14.64 -29.85 -2.76
CA ILE A 6 -13.69 -29.36 -3.77
C ILE A 6 -12.45 -30.23 -3.64
N ILE A 7 -12.15 -30.99 -4.69
CA ILE A 7 -10.96 -31.84 -4.77
C ILE A 7 -9.94 -31.11 -5.66
N PRO A 8 -8.94 -30.42 -5.09
CA PRO A 8 -7.85 -29.85 -5.87
C PRO A 8 -7.00 -30.98 -6.48
N ALA A 9 -6.30 -30.69 -7.58
CA ALA A 9 -5.38 -31.67 -8.14
C ALA A 9 -4.28 -32.01 -7.09
N PRO A 10 -3.99 -33.30 -6.82
CA PRO A 10 -3.12 -33.73 -5.72
C PRO A 10 -1.71 -33.11 -5.75
N GLU A 11 -1.22 -32.77 -6.93
CA GLU A 11 0.12 -32.21 -7.17
C GLU A 11 0.05 -30.80 -7.77
N ALA A 12 -1.05 -30.07 -7.53
CA ALA A 12 -1.17 -28.69 -7.99
C ALA A 12 -0.06 -27.82 -7.39
N PRO A 13 0.75 -27.13 -8.20
CA PRO A 13 1.74 -26.20 -7.68
C PRO A 13 1.07 -24.98 -7.04
N PRO A 14 1.75 -24.25 -6.14
CA PRO A 14 1.26 -22.99 -5.63
C PRO A 14 0.93 -22.00 -6.76
N LEU A 15 -0.17 -21.27 -6.62
CA LEU A 15 -0.57 -20.25 -7.58
C LEU A 15 0.34 -19.03 -7.46
N ALA A 16 1.08 -18.74 -8.52
CA ALA A 16 1.88 -17.53 -8.61
C ALA A 16 0.97 -16.29 -8.77
N ALA A 17 1.08 -15.34 -7.85
CA ALA A 17 0.32 -14.09 -7.89
C ALA A 17 1.22 -12.92 -8.34
N ASN A 18 0.61 -11.90 -8.94
CA ASN A 18 1.27 -10.63 -9.31
C ASN A 18 2.50 -10.78 -10.22
N VAL A 19 2.53 -11.84 -11.04
CA VAL A 19 3.65 -12.18 -11.93
C VAL A 19 3.87 -11.06 -12.97
N GLY A 20 5.14 -10.77 -13.24
CA GLY A 20 5.55 -9.79 -14.26
C GLY A 20 5.42 -8.33 -13.81
N LEU A 21 4.98 -8.05 -12.59
CA LEU A 21 4.94 -6.71 -12.03
C LEU A 21 6.24 -6.39 -11.29
N ALA A 22 6.68 -5.13 -11.37
CA ALA A 22 7.86 -4.67 -10.65
C ALA A 22 7.62 -4.75 -9.14
N THR A 23 8.60 -5.28 -8.40
CA THR A 23 8.56 -5.38 -6.94
C THR A 23 9.63 -4.52 -6.28
N ARG A 24 9.42 -4.18 -5.01
CA ARG A 24 10.36 -3.44 -4.16
C ARG A 24 10.27 -3.92 -2.72
N THR A 25 11.40 -4.12 -2.06
CA THR A 25 11.43 -4.48 -0.64
C THR A 25 11.79 -3.26 0.19
N LEU A 26 10.92 -2.89 1.12
CA LEU A 26 11.14 -1.76 2.03
C LEU A 26 11.11 -2.24 3.48
N GLU A 27 11.97 -1.65 4.30
CA GLU A 27 11.86 -1.74 5.75
C GLU A 27 10.87 -0.67 6.24
N VAL A 28 9.93 -1.09 7.08
CA VAL A 28 8.85 -0.27 7.60
C VAL A 28 8.84 -0.37 9.10
N VAL A 29 8.88 0.78 9.77
CA VAL A 29 8.87 0.88 11.23
C VAL A 29 7.58 1.55 11.68
N ASN A 30 6.82 0.92 12.57
CA ASN A 30 5.70 1.59 13.23
C ASN A 30 6.22 2.38 14.44
N THR A 31 6.32 3.70 14.30
CA THR A 31 6.76 4.60 15.37
C THR A 31 5.61 5.03 16.29
N GLY A 32 4.38 4.57 16.03
CA GLY A 32 3.21 4.87 16.84
C GLY A 32 3.07 3.98 18.07
N ASP A 33 2.10 4.34 18.91
CA ASP A 33 1.73 3.64 20.15
C ASP A 33 0.63 2.58 19.96
N ARG A 34 0.10 2.47 18.75
CA ARG A 34 -1.00 1.57 18.38
C ARG A 34 -0.62 0.69 17.20
N PRO A 35 -1.17 -0.53 17.14
CA PRO A 35 -0.96 -1.39 15.99
C PRO A 35 -1.65 -0.83 14.74
N ILE A 36 -1.03 -1.06 13.58
CA ILE A 36 -1.51 -0.60 12.27
C ILE A 36 -1.59 -1.81 11.34
N GLN A 37 -2.69 -1.91 10.59
CA GLN A 37 -2.88 -2.97 9.60
C GLN A 37 -3.11 -2.35 8.22
N VAL A 38 -2.35 -2.80 7.22
CA VAL A 38 -2.41 -2.30 5.84
C VAL A 38 -2.83 -3.43 4.91
N GLY A 39 -3.90 -3.19 4.15
CA GLY A 39 -4.47 -4.17 3.22
C GLY A 39 -3.70 -4.30 1.90
N SER A 40 -3.91 -5.43 1.24
CA SER A 40 -3.25 -5.82 -0.03
C SER A 40 -3.33 -4.79 -1.17
N HIS A 41 -4.42 -4.01 -1.25
CA HIS A 41 -4.70 -3.08 -2.36
C HIS A 41 -4.66 -1.61 -1.96
N TYR A 42 -4.24 -1.30 -0.74
CA TYR A 42 -4.04 0.08 -0.31
C TYR A 42 -2.79 0.67 -0.98
N HIS A 43 -2.86 1.91 -1.47
CA HIS A 43 -1.69 2.60 -2.02
C HIS A 43 -0.68 2.85 -0.89
N PHE A 44 0.43 2.10 -0.87
CA PHE A 44 1.29 2.00 0.31
C PHE A 44 1.89 3.36 0.72
N PHE A 45 2.13 4.24 -0.26
CA PHE A 45 2.53 5.63 -0.07
C PHE A 45 1.63 6.44 0.87
N GLU A 46 0.33 6.16 0.89
CA GLU A 46 -0.67 6.93 1.64
C GLU A 46 -1.03 6.31 3.00
N THR A 47 -0.31 5.26 3.40
CA THR A 47 -0.55 4.59 4.68
C THR A 47 -0.31 5.53 5.86
N ASN A 48 -0.79 5.15 7.05
CA ASN A 48 -0.68 5.95 8.27
C ASN A 48 0.73 6.53 8.46
N GLU A 49 0.84 7.82 8.80
CA GLU A 49 2.09 8.57 8.95
C GLU A 49 3.00 8.02 10.06
N ALA A 50 2.44 7.29 11.03
CA ALA A 50 3.19 6.58 12.05
C ALA A 50 4.02 5.41 11.48
N LEU A 51 3.78 4.99 10.24
CA LEU A 51 4.67 4.07 9.52
C LEU A 51 5.80 4.85 8.85
N ARG A 52 7.02 4.69 9.35
CA ARG A 52 8.24 5.30 8.83
C ARG A 52 8.92 4.36 7.83
N PHE A 53 9.09 4.84 6.59
CA PHE A 53 9.77 4.17 5.48
C PHE A 53 10.01 5.18 4.34
N ASP A 54 10.70 4.77 3.27
CA ASP A 54 10.86 5.58 2.07
C ASP A 54 9.53 5.69 1.29
N ARG A 55 8.81 6.78 1.54
CA ARG A 55 7.53 7.10 0.90
C ARG A 55 7.69 7.27 -0.61
N ALA A 56 8.75 7.93 -1.06
CA ALA A 56 8.95 8.17 -2.49
C ALA A 56 9.13 6.84 -3.24
N ALA A 57 9.85 5.88 -2.65
CA ALA A 57 9.99 4.53 -3.20
C ALA A 57 8.69 3.72 -3.21
N ALA A 58 7.74 4.01 -2.31
CA ALA A 58 6.44 3.33 -2.25
C ALA A 58 5.37 3.91 -3.18
N ARG A 59 5.61 5.07 -3.81
CA ARG A 59 4.61 5.73 -4.68
C ARG A 59 4.31 4.88 -5.91
N GLY A 60 3.03 4.53 -6.06
CA GLY A 60 2.51 3.67 -7.12
C GLY A 60 2.66 2.17 -6.86
N PHE A 61 2.88 1.77 -5.60
CA PHE A 61 2.99 0.39 -5.17
C PHE A 61 1.97 0.05 -4.07
N ARG A 62 1.65 -1.25 -3.95
CA ARG A 62 0.82 -1.87 -2.90
C ARG A 62 1.53 -3.11 -2.34
N LEU A 63 1.05 -3.69 -1.24
CA LEU A 63 1.66 -4.90 -0.67
C LEU A 63 1.58 -6.09 -1.66
N ASN A 64 2.69 -6.81 -1.83
CA ASN A 64 2.74 -8.04 -2.62
C ASN A 64 2.29 -9.25 -1.80
N ILE A 65 1.01 -9.27 -1.45
CA ILE A 65 0.37 -10.32 -0.65
C ILE A 65 -0.93 -10.78 -1.33
N PRO A 66 -1.52 -11.93 -0.94
CA PRO A 66 -2.77 -12.40 -1.49
C PRO A 66 -3.89 -11.34 -1.38
N ALA A 67 -4.73 -11.25 -2.41
CA ALA A 67 -5.83 -10.29 -2.44
C ALA A 67 -6.77 -10.49 -1.24
N GLY A 68 -7.25 -9.38 -0.65
CA GLY A 68 -8.12 -9.39 0.54
C GLY A 68 -7.38 -9.56 1.87
N THR A 69 -6.08 -9.90 1.87
CA THR A 69 -5.28 -10.01 3.10
C THR A 69 -4.63 -8.67 3.49
N ALA A 70 -3.94 -8.65 4.64
CA ALA A 70 -3.27 -7.47 5.18
C ALA A 70 -2.00 -7.83 5.97
N VAL A 71 -1.08 -6.87 6.07
CA VAL A 71 0.08 -6.95 6.97
C VAL A 71 -0.19 -6.09 8.20
N ARG A 72 0.07 -6.66 9.38
CA ARG A 72 -0.04 -5.99 10.68
C ARG A 72 1.34 -5.61 11.20
N PHE A 73 1.44 -4.39 11.71
CA PHE A 73 2.61 -3.83 12.36
C PHE A 73 2.23 -3.51 13.81
N GLU A 74 2.87 -4.14 14.79
CA GLU A 74 2.68 -3.79 16.20
C GLU A 74 3.31 -2.43 16.51
N ALA A 75 2.99 -1.84 17.66
CA ALA A 75 3.65 -0.60 18.10
C ALA A 75 5.16 -0.84 18.32
N GLY A 76 6.01 -0.02 17.70
CA GLY A 76 7.47 -0.18 17.73
C GLY A 76 8.03 -1.26 16.79
N ASP A 77 7.18 -2.03 16.10
CA ASP A 77 7.63 -3.12 15.22
C ASP A 77 8.39 -2.59 13.99
N THR A 78 9.37 -3.37 13.56
CA THR A 78 10.14 -3.14 12.34
C THR A 78 10.05 -4.36 11.47
N ARG A 79 9.54 -4.19 10.25
CA ARG A 79 9.32 -5.31 9.32
C ARG A 79 9.72 -4.95 7.91
N ARG A 80 10.36 -5.89 7.23
CA ARG A 80 10.58 -5.82 5.79
C ARG A 80 9.34 -6.33 5.07
N VAL A 81 8.82 -5.52 4.16
CA VAL A 81 7.67 -5.88 3.32
C VAL A 81 8.04 -5.79 1.86
N GLU A 82 7.48 -6.70 1.06
CA GLU A 82 7.57 -6.62 -0.39
C GLU A 82 6.34 -5.89 -0.93
N LEU A 83 6.60 -4.91 -1.78
CA LEU A 83 5.61 -4.14 -2.51
C LEU A 83 5.63 -4.53 -3.98
N VAL A 84 4.49 -4.43 -4.64
CA VAL A 84 4.30 -4.64 -6.07
C VAL A 84 3.63 -3.44 -6.72
N ALA A 85 4.03 -3.13 -7.95
CA ALA A 85 3.51 -1.99 -8.69
C ALA A 85 1.98 -2.11 -8.88
N LEU A 86 1.28 -0.98 -8.75
CA LEU A 86 -0.11 -0.88 -9.18
C LEU A 86 -0.18 -1.12 -10.70
N ALA A 87 -1.13 -1.97 -11.11
CA ALA A 87 -1.41 -2.28 -12.49
C ALA A 87 -2.64 -1.48 -12.99
N GLY A 88 -3.15 -1.81 -14.18
CA GLY A 88 -4.29 -1.12 -14.78
C GLY A 88 -3.96 0.32 -15.17
N ARG A 89 -4.92 1.24 -15.01
CA ARG A 89 -4.75 2.66 -15.34
C ARG A 89 -3.80 3.44 -14.41
N ARG A 90 -3.41 2.85 -13.28
CA ARG A 90 -2.53 3.48 -12.29
C ARG A 90 -3.04 4.85 -11.83
N GLU A 91 -4.34 4.92 -11.57
CA GLU A 91 -5.01 6.08 -10.97
C GLU A 91 -5.38 5.77 -9.52
N VAL A 92 -5.12 6.70 -8.62
CA VAL A 92 -5.41 6.56 -7.18
C VAL A 92 -6.33 7.67 -6.75
N TRP A 93 -7.54 7.31 -6.32
CA TRP A 93 -8.60 8.23 -5.89
C TRP A 93 -9.01 7.89 -4.45
N GLY A 94 -9.24 8.92 -3.61
CA GLY A 94 -9.62 8.75 -2.21
C GLY A 94 -8.42 8.52 -1.29
N LEU A 95 -8.47 7.49 -0.45
CA LEU A 95 -7.45 7.15 0.56
C LEU A 95 -7.13 8.32 1.49
N ASN A 96 -5.89 8.81 1.50
CA ASN A 96 -5.48 10.00 2.26
C ASN A 96 -5.41 11.25 1.37
N ALA A 97 -6.01 11.19 0.17
CA ALA A 97 -6.13 12.29 -0.78
C ALA A 97 -4.78 12.88 -1.26
N LEU A 98 -3.67 12.15 -1.12
CA LEU A 98 -2.34 12.66 -1.46
C LEU A 98 -2.05 12.58 -2.96
N VAL A 99 -2.68 11.63 -3.67
CA VAL A 99 -2.58 11.52 -5.13
C VAL A 99 -3.84 12.04 -5.82
N ASN A 100 -5.01 11.50 -5.51
CA ASN A 100 -6.31 11.90 -6.09
C ASN A 100 -6.26 12.13 -7.62
N GLY A 101 -5.76 11.15 -8.35
CA GLY A 101 -5.64 11.19 -9.79
C GLY A 101 -4.67 10.16 -10.38
N PRO A 102 -4.30 10.33 -11.66
CA PRO A 102 -3.33 9.48 -12.33
C PRO A 102 -1.93 9.63 -11.72
N LEU A 103 -1.27 8.51 -11.42
CA LEU A 103 0.07 8.50 -10.82
C LEU A 103 1.14 9.02 -11.75
N ASP A 104 1.01 8.70 -13.05
CA ASP A 104 2.00 8.96 -14.07
C ASP A 104 1.69 10.24 -14.87
N ALA A 105 0.68 11.01 -14.43
CA ALA A 105 0.44 12.34 -14.97
C ALA A 105 1.60 13.28 -14.65
N ARG A 106 1.94 14.15 -15.59
CA ARG A 106 2.90 15.24 -15.38
C ARG A 106 2.45 16.04 -14.14
N PRO A 107 3.34 16.37 -13.18
CA PRO A 107 2.93 17.06 -11.97
C PRO A 107 2.20 18.35 -12.35
N ARG A 108 0.93 18.47 -11.96
CA ARG A 108 0.24 19.77 -12.00
C ARG A 108 0.90 20.64 -10.95
N ALA A 109 1.25 21.87 -11.32
CA ALA A 109 1.76 22.87 -10.38
C ALA A 109 0.85 22.92 -9.16
N ALA A 110 1.41 22.64 -7.97
CA ALA A 110 0.64 22.56 -6.75
C ALA A 110 -0.13 23.88 -6.53
N SER A 111 -1.46 23.80 -6.46
CA SER A 111 -2.28 24.89 -5.94
C SER A 111 -1.85 25.10 -4.49
N ARG A 112 -1.12 26.19 -4.24
CA ARG A 112 -0.76 26.65 -2.89
C ARG A 112 -2.06 26.76 -2.08
N LYS A 113 -2.32 25.80 -1.19
CA LYS A 113 -3.29 26.03 -0.10
C LYS A 113 -2.77 27.21 0.71
N LYS A 114 -3.47 28.34 0.66
CA LYS A 114 -3.23 29.49 1.53
C LYS A 114 -3.38 29.00 2.98
N LEU A 115 -2.26 28.89 3.69
CA LEU A 115 -2.27 28.73 5.14
C LEU A 115 -2.98 29.98 5.72
N PRO A 116 -3.98 29.83 6.60
CA PRO A 116 -4.65 30.99 7.19
C PRO A 116 -3.64 31.85 7.94
N PRO A 117 -3.78 33.19 7.92
CA PRO A 117 -2.87 34.09 8.62
C PRO A 117 -2.90 33.76 10.12
N GLN A 118 -1.74 33.38 10.64
CA GLN A 118 -1.52 33.24 12.08
C GLN A 118 -1.92 34.56 12.76
N GLN A 119 -2.81 34.44 13.75
CA GLN A 119 -3.22 35.54 14.60
C GLN A 119 -1.98 36.09 15.34
N ARG A 120 -1.52 37.27 14.93
CA ARG A 120 -0.69 38.13 15.78
C ARG A 120 -1.62 38.86 16.74
N LYS A 121 -1.56 38.51 18.02
CA LYS A 121 -1.66 39.44 19.15
C LYS A 121 -0.72 38.98 20.24
#